data_AF-A0A353ZZ60-F1
#
_entry.id   AF-A0A353ZZ60-F1
#
_cell.length_a   1.000
_cell.length_b   1.000
_cell.length_c   1.000
_cell.angle_alpha   90.00
_cell.angle_beta   90.00
_cell.angle_gamma   90.00
#
_symmetry.space_group_name_H-M   'P 1'
#
loop_
_entity.id
_entity.type
_entity.pdbx_description
1 polymer ?
#
loop_
_entity_poly.entity_id
_entity_poly.type
_entity_poly.pdbx_seq_one_letter_code
_entity_poly.pdbx_strand_id
1 'polypeptide(L)' 'MKIDCYISTSCSSEEALTKIIYESIKLESVDAEVNILKIDEAEAKRLKLMGSPSVLINGEDILPGNIPGIS' A
#
# COMPACT_ATOMS: atom_id res chain seq x y z
N MET A 1 -1.50 14.79 3.16
CA MET A 1 -1.53 13.81 2.03
C MET A 1 -2.14 12.51 2.54
N LYS A 2 -2.83 11.72 1.73
CA LYS A 2 -3.37 10.42 2.16
C LYS A 2 -2.59 9.27 1.51
N ILE A 3 -2.15 8.32 2.31
CA ILE A 3 -1.45 7.11 1.86
C ILE A 3 -2.25 5.91 2.36
N ASP A 4 -2.89 5.20 1.45
CA ASP A 4 -3.62 3.97 1.75
C ASP A 4 -2.81 2.78 1.26
N CYS A 5 -2.39 1.92 2.19
CA CYS A 5 -1.61 0.73 1.92
C CYS A 5 -2.46 -0.52 2.14
N TYR A 6 -2.74 -1.24 1.07
CA TYR A 6 -3.52 -2.46 1.08
C TYR A 6 -2.60 -3.68 1.08
N ILE A 7 -2.78 -4.54 2.08
CA ILE A 7 -1.91 -5.68 2.33
C ILE A 7 -2.76 -6.94 2.43
N SER A 8 -2.40 -7.98 1.68
CA SER A 8 -3.01 -9.30 1.84
C SER A 8 -2.78 -9.83 3.24
N THR A 9 -3.75 -10.52 3.83
CA THR A 9 -3.63 -11.16 5.13
C THR A 9 -2.47 -12.16 5.24
N SER A 10 -1.94 -12.65 4.12
CA SER A 10 -0.80 -13.56 4.05
C SER A 10 0.53 -12.88 3.71
N CYS A 11 0.59 -11.54 3.65
CA CYS A 11 1.77 -10.83 3.20
C CYS A 11 2.83 -10.72 4.32
N SER A 12 4.02 -11.26 4.08
CA SER A 12 5.16 -11.18 5.01
C SER A 12 5.85 -9.81 5.01
N SER A 13 5.55 -8.94 4.03
CA SER A 13 6.21 -7.65 3.82
C SER A 13 5.60 -6.49 4.63
N GLU A 14 4.56 -6.74 5.44
CA GLU A 14 3.83 -5.70 6.18
C GLU A 14 4.74 -4.85 7.07
N GLU A 15 5.56 -5.49 7.89
CA GLU A 15 6.43 -4.80 8.85
C GLU A 15 7.48 -3.93 8.13
N ALA A 16 8.10 -4.49 7.08
CA ALA A 16 9.09 -3.80 6.27
C ALA A 16 8.48 -2.58 5.55
N LEU A 17 7.30 -2.76 4.95
CA LEU A 17 6.61 -1.69 4.23
C LEU A 17 6.18 -0.56 5.16
N THR A 18 5.60 -0.91 6.30
CA THR A 18 5.18 0.05 7.33
C THR A 18 6.36 0.91 7.77
N LYS A 19 7.49 0.26 8.06
CA LYS A 19 8.72 0.95 8.46
C LYS A 19 9.20 1.93 7.38
N ILE A 20 9.28 1.49 6.12
CA ILE A 20 9.75 2.32 5.00
C ILE A 20 8.84 3.54 4.81
N ILE A 21 7.51 3.36 4.88
CA ILE A 21 6.56 4.48 4.74
C ILE A 21 6.79 5.54 5.82
N TYR A 22 6.83 5.13 7.10
CA TYR A 22 7.02 6.07 8.20
C TYR A 22 8.40 6.76 8.18
N GLU A 23 9.45 6.01 7.84
CA GLU A 23 10.79 6.59 7.67
C GLU A 23 10.82 7.62 6.54
N SER A 24 10.18 7.32 5.40
CA SER A 24 10.11 8.23 4.25
C SER A 24 9.34 9.52 4.58
N ILE A 25 8.18 9.41 5.24
CA ILE A 25 7.39 10.57 5.68
C ILE A 25 8.20 11.47 6.61
N LYS A 26 8.92 10.86 7.56
CA LYS A 26 9.77 11.58 8.50
C LYS A 26 10.95 12.27 7.81
N LEU A 27 11.62 11.59 6.88
CA LEU A 27 12.76 12.12 6.14
C LEU A 27 12.34 13.32 5.28
N GLU A 28 11.22 13.21 4.58
CA GLU A 28 10.72 14.26 3.69
C GLU A 28 9.95 15.36 4.43
N SER A 29 9.76 15.23 5.75
CA SER A 29 8.99 16.17 6.58
C SER A 29 7.59 16.47 6.03
N VAL A 30 6.95 15.45 5.44
CA VAL A 30 5.62 15.55 4.85
C VAL A 30 4.57 15.21 5.88
N ASP A 31 3.47 15.96 5.90
CA ASP A 31 2.29 15.59 6.70
C ASP A 31 1.39 14.63 5.89
N ALA A 32 1.39 13.37 6.29
CA ALA A 32 0.65 12.30 5.61
C ALA A 32 -0.15 11.44 6.60
N GLU A 33 -1.43 11.23 6.28
CA GLU A 33 -2.28 10.25 6.93
C GLU A 33 -2.00 8.89 6.30
N VAL A 34 -1.49 7.95 7.09
CA VAL A 34 -1.13 6.60 6.65
C VAL A 34 -2.16 5.61 7.17
N ASN A 35 -2.86 4.94 6.27
CA ASN A 35 -3.78 3.86 6.59
C ASN A 35 -3.20 2.54 6.09
N ILE A 36 -3.02 1.57 6.98
CA ILE A 36 -2.61 0.22 6.61
C ILE A 36 -3.80 -0.72 6.77
N LEU A 37 -4.28 -1.24 5.64
CA LEU A 37 -5.52 -1.97 5.50
C LEU A 37 -5.21 -3.41 5.11
N LYS A 38 -5.49 -4.35 6.02
CA LYS A 38 -5.44 -5.78 5.71
C LYS A 38 -6.70 -6.16 4.98
N ILE A 39 -6.54 -6.74 3.79
CA ILE A 39 -7.63 -7.11 2.91
C ILE A 39 -7.47 -8.56 2.44
N ASP A 40 -8.58 -9.20 2.11
CA ASP A 40 -8.58 -10.50 1.45
C ASP A 40 -8.62 -10.36 -0.08
N GLU A 41 -8.58 -11.48 -0.79
CA GLU A 41 -8.62 -11.49 -2.25
C GLU A 41 -9.93 -10.93 -2.83
N ALA A 42 -11.05 -11.11 -2.11
CA ALA A 42 -12.36 -10.63 -2.57
C ALA A 42 -12.44 -9.10 -2.47
N GLU A 43 -11.94 -8.54 -1.38
CA GLU A 43 -11.79 -7.10 -1.16
C GLU A 43 -10.83 -6.47 -2.16
N ALA A 44 -9.67 -7.10 -2.40
CA ALA A 44 -8.69 -6.64 -3.39
C ALA A 44 -9.30 -6.56 -4.79
N LYS A 45 -10.04 -7.59 -5.21
CA LYS A 45 -10.77 -7.61 -6.48
C LYS A 45 -11.82 -6.51 -6.57
N ARG A 46 -12.58 -6.26 -5.49
CA ARG A 46 -13.58 -5.18 -5.45
C ARG A 46 -12.95 -3.81 -5.61
N LEU A 47 -11.81 -3.59 -4.97
CA LEU A 47 -11.02 -2.36 -5.05
C LEU A 47 -10.18 -2.27 -6.34
N LYS A 48 -10.23 -3.30 -7.20
CA LYS A 48 -9.44 -3.42 -8.44
C LYS A 48 -7.93 -3.28 -8.21
N LEU A 49 -7.47 -3.71 -7.04
CA LEU A 49 -6.05 -3.73 -6.70
C LEU A 49 -5.37 -4.85 -7.48
N MET A 50 -4.20 -4.55 -8.04
CA MET A 50 -3.49 -5.49 -8.92
C MET A 50 -2.54 -6.43 -8.16
N GLY A 51 -2.30 -6.21 -6.88
CA GLY A 51 -1.40 -7.04 -6.09
C GLY A 51 -1.40 -6.70 -4.61
N SER A 52 -0.49 -7.35 -3.88
CA SER A 52 -0.17 -7.04 -2.49
C SER A 52 1.34 -6.97 -2.35
N PRO A 53 1.89 -5.92 -1.72
CA PRO A 53 1.19 -4.72 -1.24
C PRO A 53 0.78 -3.79 -2.40
N SER A 54 -0.34 -3.09 -2.26
CA SER A 54 -0.74 -1.96 -3.12
C SER A 54 -0.72 -0.68 -2.31
N VAL A 55 -0.11 0.38 -2.83
CA VAL A 55 0.00 1.67 -2.14
C VAL A 55 -0.63 2.75 -3.00
N LEU A 56 -1.67 3.38 -2.47
CA LEU A 56 -2.38 4.47 -3.13
C LEU A 56 -2.04 5.78 -2.44
N ILE A 57 -1.59 6.77 -3.19
CA ILE A 57 -1.39 8.14 -2.72
C ILE A 57 -2.56 8.98 -3.25
N ASN A 58 -3.35 9.55 -2.35
CA ASN A 58 -4.56 10.30 -2.65
C ASN A 58 -5.55 9.54 -3.57
N GLY A 59 -5.60 8.21 -3.46
CA GLY A 59 -6.45 7.34 -4.27
C GLY A 59 -5.85 6.90 -5.61
N GLU A 60 -4.64 7.34 -5.95
CA GLU A 60 -3.91 6.91 -7.14
C GLU A 60 -2.85 5.87 -6.76
N ASP A 61 -2.86 4.71 -7.42
CA ASP A 61 -1.85 3.67 -7.19
C ASP A 61 -0.48 4.18 -7.67
N ILE A 62 0.53 4.08 -6.82
CA ILE A 62 1.90 4.53 -7.15
C ILE A 62 2.60 3.57 -8.10
N LEU A 63 2.11 2.33 -8.20
CA LEU A 63 2.63 1.36 -9.14
C LEU A 63 1.96 1.57 -10.50
N PRO A 64 2.71 1.96 -11.54
CA PRO A 64 2.13 2.15 -12.86
C PRO A 64 1.52 0.83 -13.36
N GLY A 65 0.26 0.91 -13.79
CA GLY A 65 -0.52 -0.23 -14.26
C GLY A 65 0.24 -1.09 -15.27
N ASN A 66 0.12 -2.42 -15.08
CA ASN A 66 0.77 -3.55 -15.76
C ASN A 66 1.97 -4.19 -15.07
N ILE A 67 2.39 -3.75 -13.89
CA ILE A 67 3.32 -4.55 -13.07
C ILE A 67 2.47 -5.38 -12.11
N PRO A 68 2.14 -6.65 -12.42
CA PRO A 68 1.48 -7.52 -11.45
C PRO A 68 2.35 -7.58 -10.19
N GLY A 69 1.72 -7.44 -9.03
CA GLY A 69 2.42 -7.59 -7.75
C GLY A 69 3.13 -8.95 -7.76
N ILE A 70 4.46 -8.92 -7.71
CA ILE A 70 5.27 -10.14 -7.69
C ILE A 70 4.88 -10.96 -6.46
N SER A 71 4.37 -12.17 -6.71
CA SER A 71 4.04 -13.18 -5.70
C SER A 71 5.29 -13.96 -5.30
#